data_AF-A0A1R4LTZ2-F1
#
_entry.id   AF-A0A1R4LTZ2-F1
#
_cell.length_a   1.000
_cell.length_b   1.000
_cell.length_c   1.000
_cell.angle_alpha   90.00
_cell.angle_beta   90.00
_cell.angle_gamma   90.00
#
_symmetry.space_group_name_H-M   'P 1'
#
loop_
_entity.id
_entity.type
_entity.pdbx_description
1 polymer ?
#
loop_
_entity_poly.entity_id
_entity_poly.type
_entity_poly.pdbx_seq_one_letter_code
_entity_poly.pdbx_strand_id
1 'polypeptide(L)'
;MKINNRLIYKTLFTLIGIVILSIGGFMAYLMTPSGFQSRQAEGPKVLTELLEMAQESQPFNPDPYISSTYRPGDPLYEPVLAIQRERWDIAKKLLQPLVEQGNADAMYWLAHISGGSIYAGKEIARLFRKSAELGNPYAALRLDVSSEDCSLYLRGYCDPKWGKLGRKLLQERAEKGDKKAEYYLLQYDENSSEEVHKELERLVTENAKNHYYQPLIRMMIDYNSQSYLTYFQKSKELSNKKRKLISEIALLAVNNNFPPAMYNIFYNMSDVYEDNVLSKIINQCIKLTSRSITCAEYNIDKPNRTRHDILIGAAYSYMTDIINHGTNKYSKLTIFKSYMNRKGVEALNSDENSEVISMAKEMLEKMTPVIYIDEMNPRP
;
A
#
# COMPACT_ATOMS: atom_id res chain seq x y z
N MET A 1 -29.55 -26.99 -58.37
CA MET A 1 -30.01 -26.81 -56.98
C MET A 1 -30.51 -25.37 -56.83
N LYS A 2 -31.83 -25.12 -56.76
CA LYS A 2 -32.38 -23.76 -56.62
C LYS A 2 -32.23 -23.31 -55.18
N ILE A 3 -31.31 -22.38 -54.94
CA ILE A 3 -31.10 -21.78 -53.62
C ILE A 3 -32.37 -20.98 -53.25
N ASN A 4 -32.93 -21.25 -52.07
CA ASN A 4 -34.10 -20.54 -51.58
C ASN A 4 -33.67 -19.19 -51.00
N ASN A 5 -33.66 -18.16 -51.84
CA ASN A 5 -33.28 -16.80 -51.44
C ASN A 5 -34.08 -16.30 -50.23
N ARG A 6 -35.35 -16.71 -50.07
CA ARG A 6 -36.18 -16.37 -48.91
C ARG A 6 -35.64 -16.96 -47.61
N LEU A 7 -35.05 -18.16 -47.66
CA LEU A 7 -34.40 -18.79 -46.51
C LEU A 7 -33.10 -18.06 -46.16
N ILE A 8 -32.29 -17.70 -47.16
CA ILE A 8 -31.06 -16.92 -46.96
C ILE A 8 -31.34 -15.57 -46.31
N TYR A 9 -32.31 -14.80 -46.82
CA TYR A 9 -32.66 -13.51 -46.22
C TYR A 9 -33.17 -13.67 -44.79
N LYS A 10 -34.00 -14.68 -44.51
CA LYS A 10 -34.45 -14.96 -43.13
C LYS A 10 -33.27 -15.27 -42.21
N THR A 11 -32.35 -16.14 -42.62
CA THR A 11 -31.15 -16.48 -41.83
C THR A 11 -30.26 -15.26 -41.62
N LEU A 12 -30.07 -14.42 -42.64
CA LEU A 12 -29.29 -13.18 -42.54
C LEU A 12 -29.94 -12.18 -41.56
N PHE A 13 -31.25 -11.96 -41.67
CA PHE A 13 -31.99 -11.08 -40.73
C PHE A 13 -31.94 -11.61 -39.29
N THR A 14 -32.03 -12.92 -39.09
CA THR A 14 -31.87 -13.53 -37.75
C THR A 14 -30.46 -13.33 -37.21
N LEU A 15 -29.42 -13.54 -38.01
CA LEU A 15 -28.03 -13.31 -37.60
C LEU A 15 -27.76 -11.83 -37.27
N ILE A 16 -28.26 -10.91 -38.09
CA ILE A 16 -28.18 -9.47 -37.83
C ILE A 16 -28.90 -9.13 -36.52
N GLY A 17 -30.09 -9.69 -36.28
CA GLY A 17 -30.84 -9.50 -35.04
C GLY A 17 -30.07 -9.99 -33.80
N ILE A 18 -29.41 -11.16 -33.88
CA ILE A 18 -28.56 -11.69 -32.80
C ILE A 18 -27.37 -10.78 -32.54
N VAL A 19 -26.71 -10.30 -33.60
CA VAL A 19 -25.56 -9.38 -33.46
C VAL A 19 -25.99 -8.06 -32.82
N ILE A 20 -27.12 -7.48 -33.24
CA ILE A 20 -27.65 -6.25 -32.65
C ILE A 20 -28.01 -6.45 -31.17
N LEU A 21 -28.67 -7.55 -30.81
CA LEU A 21 -28.99 -7.85 -29.42
C LEU A 21 -27.75 -8.11 -28.57
N SER A 22 -26.73 -8.77 -29.15
CA SER A 22 -25.46 -9.05 -28.46
C SER A 22 -24.68 -7.77 -28.21
N ILE A 23 -24.56 -6.91 -29.23
CA ILE A 23 -23.91 -5.60 -29.11
C ILE A 23 -24.71 -4.70 -28.16
N GLY A 24 -26.03 -4.62 -28.33
CA GLY A 24 -26.91 -3.82 -27.48
C GLY A 24 -26.87 -4.26 -26.02
N GLY A 25 -26.91 -5.56 -25.75
CA GLY A 25 -26.78 -6.14 -24.41
C GLY A 25 -25.41 -5.89 -23.80
N PHE A 26 -24.33 -6.06 -24.57
CA PHE A 26 -22.97 -5.75 -24.12
C PHE A 26 -22.80 -4.24 -23.82
N MET A 27 -23.34 -3.37 -24.68
CA MET A 27 -23.32 -1.92 -24.46
C MET A 27 -24.14 -1.53 -23.23
N ALA A 28 -25.31 -2.13 -23.01
CA ALA A 28 -26.10 -1.91 -21.81
C ALA A 28 -25.35 -2.36 -20.54
N TYR A 29 -24.66 -3.51 -20.59
CA TYR A 29 -23.80 -3.98 -19.51
C TYR A 29 -22.66 -3.01 -19.22
N LEU A 30 -21.99 -2.48 -20.25
CA LEU A 30 -20.91 -1.50 -20.07
C LEU A 30 -21.39 -0.12 -19.57
N MET A 31 -22.65 0.24 -19.86
CA MET A 31 -23.22 1.53 -19.46
C MET A 31 -23.88 1.53 -18.09
N THR A 32 -24.36 0.39 -17.60
CA THR A 32 -25.15 0.33 -16.36
C THR A 32 -24.20 0.14 -15.17
N PRO A 33 -23.91 1.19 -14.38
CA PRO A 33 -23.07 1.03 -13.20
C PRO A 33 -23.76 0.15 -12.16
N SER A 34 -23.00 -0.68 -11.45
CA SER A 34 -23.50 -1.30 -10.23
C SER A 34 -23.80 -0.24 -9.15
N GLY A 35 -24.50 -0.61 -8.09
CA GLY A 35 -24.69 0.28 -6.93
C GLY A 35 -23.36 0.75 -6.35
N PHE A 36 -22.38 -0.16 -6.24
CA PHE A 36 -21.03 0.17 -5.81
C PHE A 36 -20.36 1.20 -6.73
N GLN A 37 -20.42 0.99 -8.06
CA GLN A 37 -19.80 1.90 -9.03
C GLN A 37 -20.46 3.27 -9.03
N SER A 38 -21.79 3.31 -8.86
CA SER A 38 -22.55 4.55 -8.74
C SER A 38 -22.11 5.35 -7.52
N ARG A 39 -21.98 4.68 -6.36
CA ARG A 39 -21.48 5.32 -5.15
C ARG A 39 -20.02 5.75 -5.27
N GLN A 40 -19.17 4.91 -5.86
CA GLN A 40 -17.77 5.26 -6.16
C GLN A 40 -17.66 6.51 -7.06
N ALA A 41 -18.56 6.68 -8.04
CA ALA A 41 -18.55 7.81 -8.97
C ALA A 41 -18.81 9.15 -8.29
N GLU A 42 -19.52 9.16 -7.14
CA GLU A 42 -19.68 10.34 -6.31
C GLU A 42 -18.32 10.91 -5.87
N GLY A 43 -17.34 10.03 -5.64
CA GLY A 43 -15.96 10.38 -5.35
C GLY A 43 -15.74 10.84 -3.90
N PRO A 44 -14.58 11.46 -3.60
CA PRO A 44 -14.12 11.72 -2.23
C PRO A 44 -14.99 12.67 -1.41
N LYS A 45 -15.94 13.38 -2.04
CA LYS A 45 -16.85 14.31 -1.36
C LYS A 45 -17.76 13.64 -0.32
N VAL A 46 -17.94 12.32 -0.43
CA VAL A 46 -18.76 11.52 0.48
C VAL A 46 -18.08 11.28 1.83
N LEU A 47 -16.75 11.49 1.89
CA LEU A 47 -15.93 11.30 3.08
C LEU A 47 -15.88 12.57 3.94
N THR A 48 -17.05 13.12 4.27
CA THR A 48 -17.16 14.43 4.93
C THR A 48 -16.50 14.45 6.31
N GLU A 49 -16.65 13.39 7.10
CA GLU A 49 -16.05 13.28 8.43
C GLU A 49 -14.52 13.21 8.36
N LEU A 50 -13.97 12.44 7.41
CA LEU A 50 -12.52 12.38 7.20
C LEU A 50 -11.95 13.72 6.74
N LEU A 51 -12.71 14.48 5.94
CA LEU A 51 -12.33 15.82 5.52
C LEU A 51 -12.29 16.79 6.73
N GLU A 52 -13.29 16.73 7.60
CA GLU A 52 -13.33 17.50 8.84
C GLU A 52 -12.15 17.14 9.76
N MET A 53 -11.93 15.84 10.00
CA MET A 53 -10.77 15.35 10.74
C MET A 53 -9.44 15.84 10.15
N ALA A 54 -9.31 15.86 8.81
CA ALA A 54 -8.12 16.35 8.15
C ALA A 54 -7.92 17.86 8.36
N GLN A 55 -8.98 18.65 8.29
CA GLN A 55 -8.96 20.10 8.51
C GLN A 55 -8.59 20.47 9.95
N GLU A 56 -9.03 19.67 10.93
CA GLU A 56 -8.72 19.86 12.35
C GLU A 56 -7.33 19.31 12.74
N SER A 57 -6.78 18.41 11.93
CA SER A 57 -5.51 17.74 12.24
C SER A 57 -4.34 18.71 12.27
N GLN A 58 -3.52 18.60 13.32
CA GLN A 58 -2.29 19.38 13.44
C GLN A 58 -1.19 18.80 12.55
N PRO A 59 -0.36 19.64 11.89
CA PRO A 59 0.77 19.15 11.11
C PRO A 59 1.74 18.34 11.96
N PHE A 60 1.85 17.05 11.63
CA PHE A 60 2.70 16.05 12.27
C PHE A 60 2.44 15.87 13.77
N ASN A 61 1.79 14.76 14.10
CA ASN A 61 1.49 14.34 15.45
C ASN A 61 2.80 14.23 16.27
N PRO A 62 2.84 14.75 17.50
CA PRO A 62 4.04 14.69 18.35
C PRO A 62 4.45 13.26 18.70
N ASP A 63 3.55 12.28 18.65
CA ASP A 63 3.90 10.86 18.74
C ASP A 63 4.30 10.34 17.34
N PRO A 64 5.59 10.10 17.07
CA PRO A 64 6.04 9.60 15.78
C PRO A 64 5.47 8.20 15.48
N TYR A 65 5.12 7.42 16.50
CA TYR A 65 4.65 6.04 16.36
C TYR A 65 3.12 5.92 16.40
N ILE A 66 2.37 7.03 16.27
CA ILE A 66 0.90 7.03 16.35
C ILE A 66 0.23 6.06 15.37
N SER A 67 0.76 5.96 14.15
CA SER A 67 0.29 5.05 13.10
C SER A 67 1.17 3.82 12.88
N SER A 68 2.14 3.58 13.77
CA SER A 68 3.07 2.45 13.66
C SER A 68 2.39 1.14 14.07
N THR A 69 2.46 0.11 13.22
CA THR A 69 1.85 -1.22 13.49
C THR A 69 2.42 -1.88 14.73
N TYR A 70 3.75 -1.80 14.91
CA TYR A 70 4.41 -2.16 16.16
C TYR A 70 5.21 -0.95 16.66
N ARG A 71 5.36 -0.81 17.97
CA ARG A 71 6.06 0.32 18.61
C ARG A 71 7.36 -0.16 19.27
N PRO A 72 8.35 0.72 19.49
CA PRO A 72 9.51 0.36 20.30
C PRO A 72 9.10 -0.26 21.64
N GLY A 73 9.73 -1.37 21.99
CA GLY A 73 9.37 -2.19 23.15
C GLY A 73 8.45 -3.38 22.84
N ASP A 74 7.75 -3.37 21.70
CA ASP A 74 7.05 -4.55 21.19
C ASP A 74 8.10 -5.59 20.69
N PRO A 75 7.99 -6.89 21.07
CA PRO A 75 8.90 -7.93 20.60
C PRO A 75 9.01 -8.03 19.07
N LEU A 76 7.98 -7.62 18.33
CA LEU A 76 7.93 -7.65 16.88
C LEU A 76 8.45 -6.37 16.22
N TYR A 77 8.72 -5.30 16.96
CA TYR A 77 9.18 -4.04 16.41
C TYR A 77 10.47 -4.19 15.59
N GLU A 78 11.56 -4.62 16.24
CA GLU A 78 12.86 -4.79 15.56
C GLU A 78 12.83 -5.79 14.40
N PRO A 79 12.26 -7.02 14.54
CA PRO A 79 12.23 -7.95 13.42
C PRO A 79 11.38 -7.43 12.25
N VAL A 80 10.21 -6.83 12.49
CA VAL A 80 9.35 -6.35 11.39
C VAL A 80 9.93 -5.09 10.76
N LEU A 81 10.59 -4.22 11.53
CA LEU A 81 11.36 -3.11 10.98
C LEU A 81 12.50 -3.61 10.08
N ALA A 82 13.18 -4.70 10.46
CA ALA A 82 14.18 -5.34 9.61
C ALA A 82 13.55 -5.92 8.33
N ILE A 83 12.35 -6.52 8.39
CA ILE A 83 11.60 -6.93 7.19
C ILE A 83 11.33 -5.72 6.29
N GLN A 84 10.86 -4.61 6.87
CA GLN A 84 10.55 -3.38 6.16
C GLN A 84 11.77 -2.81 5.41
N ARG A 85 12.96 -3.03 5.97
CA ARG A 85 14.26 -2.63 5.40
C ARG A 85 14.88 -3.70 4.50
N GLU A 86 14.15 -4.75 4.13
CA GLU A 86 14.65 -5.89 3.34
C GLU A 86 15.85 -6.61 4.00
N ARG A 87 16.03 -6.43 5.31
CA ARG A 87 17.07 -7.09 6.13
C ARG A 87 16.56 -8.41 6.67
N TRP A 88 16.18 -9.29 5.75
CA TRP A 88 15.63 -10.61 6.08
C TRP A 88 16.62 -11.49 6.85
N ASP A 89 17.93 -11.26 6.69
CA ASP A 89 18.99 -11.90 7.46
C ASP A 89 18.90 -11.56 8.97
N ILE A 90 18.66 -10.30 9.29
CA ILE A 90 18.45 -9.82 10.66
C ILE A 90 17.09 -10.28 11.17
N ALA A 91 16.03 -10.06 10.38
CA ALA A 91 14.67 -10.39 10.77
C ALA A 91 14.54 -11.88 11.13
N LYS A 92 15.13 -12.80 10.36
CA LYS A 92 15.13 -14.24 10.67
C LYS A 92 15.75 -14.54 12.04
N LYS A 93 16.90 -13.95 12.35
CA LYS A 93 17.58 -14.15 13.65
C LYS A 93 16.75 -13.63 14.83
N LEU A 94 16.07 -12.50 14.64
CA LEU A 94 15.23 -11.89 15.66
C LEU A 94 13.89 -12.61 15.85
N LEU A 95 13.31 -13.14 14.78
CA LEU A 95 12.04 -13.88 14.83
C LEU A 95 12.18 -15.29 15.39
N GLN A 96 13.32 -15.95 15.16
CA GLN A 96 13.52 -17.36 15.52
C GLN A 96 13.27 -17.64 17.02
N PRO A 97 13.81 -16.88 17.99
CA PRO A 97 13.51 -17.08 19.40
C PRO A 97 12.02 -16.89 19.74
N LEU A 98 11.35 -15.93 19.10
CA LEU A 98 9.92 -15.68 19.31
C LEU A 98 9.06 -16.85 18.79
N VAL A 99 9.46 -17.43 17.65
CA VAL A 99 8.84 -18.63 17.09
C VAL A 99 9.02 -19.84 18.01
N GLU A 100 10.20 -20.01 18.60
CA GLU A 100 10.48 -21.07 19.58
C GLU A 100 9.65 -20.92 20.86
N GLN A 101 9.38 -19.67 21.27
CA GLN A 101 8.47 -19.33 22.38
C GLN A 101 6.98 -19.49 22.03
N GLY A 102 6.64 -19.83 20.78
CA GLY A 102 5.26 -20.06 20.37
C GLY A 102 4.50 -18.79 19.96
N ASN A 103 5.18 -17.68 19.66
CA ASN A 103 4.53 -16.47 19.19
C ASN A 103 3.95 -16.67 17.76
N ALA A 104 2.63 -16.56 17.62
CA ALA A 104 1.92 -16.81 16.37
C ALA A 104 2.25 -15.78 15.28
N ASP A 105 2.39 -14.51 15.65
CA ASP A 105 2.68 -13.42 14.71
C ASP A 105 4.15 -13.47 14.24
N ALA A 106 5.07 -13.88 15.11
CA ALA A 106 6.45 -14.15 14.71
C ALA A 106 6.54 -15.31 13.71
N MET A 107 5.72 -16.36 13.89
CA MET A 107 5.63 -17.45 12.91
C MET A 107 5.12 -16.96 11.56
N TYR A 108 4.13 -16.06 11.57
CA TYR A 108 3.62 -15.42 10.35
C TYR A 108 4.73 -14.64 9.63
N TRP A 109 5.41 -13.74 10.33
CA TRP A 109 6.46 -12.91 9.75
C TRP A 109 7.66 -13.75 9.28
N LEU A 110 8.05 -14.79 10.02
CA LEU A 110 9.12 -15.69 9.61
C LEU A 110 8.73 -16.47 8.36
N ALA A 111 7.50 -16.97 8.28
CA ALA A 111 6.99 -17.63 7.08
C ALA A 111 7.01 -16.69 5.87
N HIS A 112 6.58 -15.44 6.04
CA HIS A 112 6.53 -14.44 4.98
C HIS A 112 7.90 -14.21 4.32
N ILE A 113 8.98 -14.11 5.10
CA ILE A 113 10.34 -13.84 4.60
C ILE A 113 11.18 -15.11 4.34
N SER A 114 10.60 -16.29 4.53
CA SER A 114 11.27 -17.58 4.28
C SER A 114 11.18 -18.03 2.82
N GLY A 115 10.61 -17.19 1.93
CA GLY A 115 10.66 -17.36 0.49
C GLY A 115 12.07 -17.19 -0.11
N GLY A 116 12.31 -17.76 -1.29
CA GLY A 116 13.59 -17.66 -2.01
C GLY A 116 14.10 -18.95 -2.66
N SER A 117 13.44 -20.08 -2.39
CA SER A 117 13.70 -21.36 -3.06
C SER A 117 12.38 -22.02 -3.43
N ILE A 118 12.34 -22.67 -4.60
CA ILE A 118 11.19 -23.49 -5.05
C ILE A 118 10.83 -24.62 -4.07
N TYR A 119 11.72 -24.95 -3.13
CA TYR A 119 11.54 -26.02 -2.13
C TYR A 119 11.15 -25.52 -0.73
N ALA A 120 11.09 -24.20 -0.49
CA ALA A 120 10.79 -23.64 0.83
C ALA A 120 9.32 -23.85 1.26
N GLY A 121 8.45 -24.29 0.34
CA GLY A 121 7.00 -24.38 0.56
C GLY A 121 6.59 -25.23 1.77
N LYS A 122 7.31 -26.31 2.10
CA LYS A 122 6.98 -27.16 3.26
C LYS A 122 7.15 -26.41 4.59
N GLU A 123 8.26 -25.71 4.74
CA GLU A 123 8.59 -25.01 5.98
C GLU A 123 7.73 -23.75 6.15
N ILE A 124 7.53 -23.00 5.06
CA ILE A 124 6.62 -21.86 5.03
C ILE A 124 5.20 -22.31 5.41
N ALA A 125 4.70 -23.39 4.81
CA ALA A 125 3.38 -23.93 5.15
C ALA A 125 3.31 -24.40 6.61
N ARG A 126 4.36 -25.04 7.14
CA ARG A 126 4.41 -25.46 8.55
C ARG A 126 4.26 -24.27 9.49
N LEU A 127 4.98 -23.18 9.23
CA LEU A 127 4.91 -21.96 10.03
C LEU A 127 3.55 -21.28 9.92
N PHE A 128 2.99 -21.10 8.72
CA PHE A 128 1.65 -20.53 8.59
C PHE A 128 0.56 -21.40 9.24
N ARG A 129 0.64 -22.73 9.13
CA ARG A 129 -0.32 -23.63 9.80
C ARG A 129 -0.27 -23.48 11.31
N LYS A 130 0.94 -23.52 11.88
CA LYS A 130 1.10 -23.38 13.33
C LYS A 130 0.66 -21.99 13.81
N SER A 131 0.99 -20.95 13.07
CA SER A 131 0.52 -19.58 13.32
C SER A 131 -1.01 -19.49 13.32
N ALA A 132 -1.66 -20.10 12.32
CA ALA A 132 -3.11 -20.17 12.20
C ALA A 132 -3.78 -20.96 13.35
N GLU A 133 -3.22 -22.12 13.71
CA GLU A 133 -3.67 -22.96 14.83
C GLU A 133 -3.57 -22.24 16.17
N LEU A 134 -2.61 -21.33 16.32
CA LEU A 134 -2.43 -20.47 17.49
C LEU A 134 -3.28 -19.19 17.43
N GLY A 135 -4.16 -19.03 16.44
CA GLY A 135 -5.13 -17.93 16.37
C GLY A 135 -4.71 -16.71 15.55
N ASN A 136 -3.70 -16.81 14.68
CA ASN A 136 -3.41 -15.77 13.70
C ASN A 136 -4.33 -15.91 12.47
N PRO A 137 -5.30 -14.98 12.25
CA PRO A 137 -6.23 -15.05 11.12
C PRO A 137 -5.51 -14.92 9.78
N TYR A 138 -4.53 -14.04 9.70
CA TYR A 138 -3.83 -13.71 8.46
C TYR A 138 -3.00 -14.89 7.94
N ALA A 139 -2.40 -15.67 8.84
CA ALA A 139 -1.74 -16.93 8.52
C ALA A 139 -2.72 -17.97 7.95
N ALA A 140 -3.92 -18.08 8.54
CA ALA A 140 -4.95 -18.95 8.03
C ALA A 140 -5.42 -18.51 6.63
N LEU A 141 -5.65 -17.22 6.43
CA LEU A 141 -6.10 -16.69 5.14
C LEU A 141 -5.06 -16.88 4.03
N ARG A 142 -3.76 -16.85 4.35
CA ARG A 142 -2.68 -17.22 3.41
C ARG A 142 -2.69 -18.68 2.97
N LEU A 143 -3.36 -19.56 3.71
CA LEU A 143 -3.51 -20.97 3.37
C LEU A 143 -4.89 -21.29 2.75
N ASP A 144 -5.76 -20.28 2.60
CA ASP A 144 -7.02 -20.43 1.88
C ASP A 144 -6.76 -20.71 0.40
N VAL A 145 -7.60 -21.55 -0.21
CA VAL A 145 -7.54 -21.87 -1.65
C VAL A 145 -7.80 -20.66 -2.53
N SER A 146 -8.50 -19.64 -1.99
CA SER A 146 -8.74 -18.36 -2.67
C SER A 146 -7.54 -17.42 -2.66
N SER A 147 -6.53 -17.68 -1.80
CA SER A 147 -5.34 -16.83 -1.70
C SER A 147 -4.41 -17.08 -2.88
N GLU A 148 -4.06 -16.01 -3.60
CA GLU A 148 -3.09 -16.06 -4.70
C GLU A 148 -1.74 -16.61 -4.22
N ASP A 149 -1.24 -16.13 -3.07
CA ASP A 149 0.00 -16.62 -2.45
C ASP A 149 -0.05 -18.14 -2.21
N CYS A 150 -1.18 -18.66 -1.74
CA CYS A 150 -1.34 -20.11 -1.57
C CYS A 150 -1.30 -20.83 -2.92
N SER A 151 -2.09 -20.34 -3.87
CA SER A 151 -2.22 -20.92 -5.20
C SER A 151 -0.92 -20.92 -6.00
N LEU A 152 0.00 -19.97 -5.74
CA LEU A 152 1.26 -19.87 -6.46
C LEU A 152 2.40 -20.62 -5.76
N TYR A 153 2.51 -20.49 -4.43
CA TYR A 153 3.71 -20.90 -3.69
C TYR A 153 3.49 -22.04 -2.70
N LEU A 154 2.23 -22.32 -2.31
CA LEU A 154 1.89 -23.29 -1.27
C LEU A 154 0.85 -24.33 -1.72
N ARG A 155 0.67 -24.57 -3.03
CA ARG A 155 -0.40 -25.40 -3.62
C ARG A 155 -0.73 -26.68 -2.86
N GLY A 156 0.28 -27.47 -2.48
CA GLY A 156 0.11 -28.74 -1.77
C GLY A 156 -0.37 -28.61 -0.31
N TYR A 157 -0.50 -27.39 0.18
CA TYR A 157 -0.83 -27.07 1.56
C TYR A 157 -2.11 -26.25 1.71
N CYS A 158 -2.68 -25.76 0.60
CA CYS A 158 -3.93 -25.00 0.56
C CYS A 158 -5.13 -25.89 0.92
N ASP A 159 -6.03 -25.37 1.74
CA ASP A 159 -7.24 -26.08 2.16
C ASP A 159 -8.34 -25.06 2.52
N PRO A 160 -9.57 -25.19 1.98
CA PRO A 160 -10.67 -24.25 2.27
C PRO A 160 -10.98 -24.09 3.77
N LYS A 161 -10.63 -25.08 4.60
CA LYS A 161 -10.79 -24.96 6.06
C LYS A 161 -10.02 -23.78 6.64
N TRP A 162 -8.88 -23.41 6.05
CA TRP A 162 -8.06 -22.30 6.53
C TRP A 162 -8.73 -20.96 6.24
N GLY A 163 -9.38 -20.81 5.08
CA GLY A 163 -10.23 -19.65 4.81
C GLY A 163 -11.37 -19.51 5.81
N LYS A 164 -12.04 -20.63 6.13
CA LYS A 164 -13.10 -20.65 7.15
C LYS A 164 -12.57 -20.27 8.54
N LEU A 165 -11.41 -20.80 8.93
CA LEU A 165 -10.77 -20.47 10.20
C LEU A 165 -10.35 -18.99 10.26
N GLY A 166 -9.68 -18.50 9.22
CA GLY A 166 -9.22 -17.11 9.16
C GLY A 166 -10.36 -16.11 9.27
N ARG A 167 -11.46 -16.32 8.52
CA ARG A 167 -12.66 -15.48 8.63
C ARG A 167 -13.33 -15.56 10.00
N LYS A 168 -13.40 -16.75 10.61
CA LYS A 168 -13.90 -16.89 12.00
C LYS A 168 -13.05 -16.09 12.99
N LEU A 169 -11.73 -16.18 12.89
CA LEU A 169 -10.80 -15.46 13.77
C LEU A 169 -10.89 -13.94 13.56
N LEU A 170 -11.04 -13.46 12.32
CA LEU A 170 -11.30 -12.04 12.07
C LEU A 170 -12.64 -11.59 12.66
N GLN A 171 -13.70 -12.41 12.52
CA GLN A 171 -15.01 -12.12 13.10
C GLN A 171 -14.94 -11.98 14.62
N GLU A 172 -14.27 -12.90 15.29
CA GLU A 172 -14.04 -12.85 16.75
C GLU A 172 -13.25 -11.61 17.19
N ARG A 173 -12.32 -11.12 16.36
CA ARG A 173 -11.57 -9.87 16.62
C ARG A 173 -12.45 -8.64 16.38
N ALA A 174 -13.22 -8.61 15.29
CA ALA A 174 -14.13 -7.52 14.96
C ALA A 174 -15.21 -7.33 16.04
N GLU A 175 -15.76 -8.44 16.57
CA GLU A 175 -16.70 -8.42 17.70
C GLU A 175 -16.11 -7.83 18.99
N LYS A 176 -14.78 -7.86 19.14
CA LYS A 176 -14.03 -7.23 20.24
C LYS A 176 -13.59 -5.79 19.94
N GLY A 177 -14.02 -5.24 18.80
CA GLY A 177 -13.73 -3.86 18.41
C GLY A 177 -12.51 -3.68 17.49
N ASP A 178 -11.90 -4.76 16.99
CA ASP A 178 -10.80 -4.66 16.02
C ASP A 178 -11.32 -4.19 14.65
N LYS A 179 -11.18 -2.87 14.39
CA LYS A 179 -11.62 -2.24 13.13
C LYS A 179 -10.80 -2.66 11.92
N LYS A 180 -9.54 -3.07 12.12
CA LYS A 180 -8.71 -3.63 11.06
C LYS A 180 -9.27 -4.99 10.64
N ALA A 181 -9.66 -5.83 11.59
CA ALA A 181 -10.30 -7.11 11.29
C ALA A 181 -11.66 -6.94 10.59
N GLU A 182 -12.48 -6.00 11.05
CA GLU A 182 -13.77 -5.65 10.42
C GLU A 182 -13.59 -5.23 8.96
N TYR A 183 -12.60 -4.37 8.68
CA TYR A 183 -12.23 -3.97 7.32
C TYR A 183 -11.80 -5.15 6.44
N TYR A 184 -10.96 -6.06 6.96
CA TYR A 184 -10.52 -7.21 6.17
C TYR A 184 -11.59 -8.27 5.94
N LEU A 185 -12.62 -8.35 6.79
CA LEU A 185 -13.79 -9.17 6.49
C LEU A 185 -14.55 -8.62 5.29
N LEU A 186 -14.73 -7.29 5.21
CA LEU A 186 -15.43 -6.65 4.10
C LEU A 186 -14.70 -6.84 2.76
N GLN A 187 -13.37 -6.94 2.75
CA GLN A 187 -12.58 -7.11 1.52
C GLN A 187 -12.96 -8.36 0.69
N TYR A 188 -13.56 -9.38 1.30
CA TYR A 188 -13.99 -10.59 0.59
C TYR A 188 -15.23 -10.38 -0.27
N ASP A 189 -16.07 -9.41 0.08
CA ASP A 189 -17.31 -9.05 -0.64
C ASP A 189 -17.24 -7.62 -1.20
N GLU A 190 -16.02 -7.05 -1.25
CA GLU A 190 -15.75 -5.69 -1.69
C GLU A 190 -16.29 -5.47 -3.11
N ASN A 191 -16.81 -4.28 -3.37
CA ASN A 191 -17.30 -3.86 -4.68
C ASN A 191 -18.66 -4.45 -5.13
N SER A 192 -19.39 -5.11 -4.25
CA SER A 192 -20.64 -5.83 -4.61
C SER A 192 -21.90 -4.95 -4.67
N SER A 193 -22.10 -4.02 -3.74
CA SER A 193 -23.30 -3.18 -3.68
C SER A 193 -23.03 -1.75 -3.17
N GLU A 194 -24.05 -0.89 -3.24
CA GLU A 194 -23.99 0.46 -2.67
C GLU A 194 -23.85 0.41 -1.14
N GLU A 195 -24.54 -0.53 -0.49
CA GLU A 195 -24.48 -0.74 0.97
C GLU A 195 -23.08 -1.17 1.41
N VAL A 196 -22.43 -2.06 0.65
CA VAL A 196 -21.04 -2.46 0.90
C VAL A 196 -20.09 -1.28 0.71
N HIS A 197 -20.35 -0.38 -0.24
CA HIS A 197 -19.57 0.84 -0.39
C HIS A 197 -19.73 1.77 0.82
N LYS A 198 -20.96 2.02 1.28
CA LYS A 198 -21.21 2.83 2.49
C LYS A 198 -20.57 2.23 3.73
N GLU A 199 -20.56 0.90 3.83
CA GLU A 199 -19.86 0.21 4.91
C GLU A 199 -18.34 0.36 4.78
N LEU A 200 -17.78 0.30 3.57
CA LEU A 200 -16.37 0.60 3.32
C LEU A 200 -16.04 2.05 3.76
N GLU A 201 -16.85 3.04 3.39
CA GLU A 201 -16.69 4.43 3.83
C GLU A 201 -16.64 4.53 5.36
N ARG A 202 -17.60 3.88 6.05
CA ARG A 202 -17.63 3.84 7.52
C ARG A 202 -16.37 3.19 8.10
N LEU A 203 -15.94 2.05 7.58
CA LEU A 203 -14.75 1.35 8.08
C LEU A 203 -13.47 2.11 7.81
N VAL A 204 -13.36 2.81 6.69
CA VAL A 204 -12.23 3.69 6.40
C VAL A 204 -12.15 4.81 7.45
N THR A 205 -13.28 5.44 7.77
CA THR A 205 -13.35 6.47 8.82
C THR A 205 -13.01 5.92 10.20
N GLU A 206 -13.62 4.80 10.60
CA GLU A 206 -13.38 4.19 11.92
C GLU A 206 -11.95 3.69 12.10
N ASN A 207 -11.32 3.18 11.05
CA ASN A 207 -9.90 2.82 11.09
C ASN A 207 -9.01 4.06 11.19
N ALA A 208 -9.32 5.14 10.47
CA ALA A 208 -8.58 6.39 10.55
C ALA A 208 -8.66 7.04 11.95
N LYS A 209 -9.81 6.94 12.64
CA LYS A 209 -9.94 7.34 14.06
C LYS A 209 -9.03 6.55 15.00
N ASN A 210 -8.78 5.29 14.68
CA ASN A 210 -7.83 4.42 15.39
C ASN A 210 -6.40 4.50 14.84
N HIS A 211 -6.09 5.54 14.05
CA HIS A 211 -4.78 5.77 13.44
C HIS A 211 -4.27 4.67 12.51
N TYR A 212 -5.18 3.83 11.99
CA TYR A 212 -4.89 2.84 10.96
C TYR A 212 -5.31 3.35 9.58
N TYR A 213 -4.33 3.77 8.78
CA TYR A 213 -4.60 4.52 7.55
C TYR A 213 -4.50 3.71 6.25
N GLN A 214 -4.20 2.40 6.30
CA GLN A 214 -4.16 1.56 5.10
C GLN A 214 -5.48 1.58 4.29
N PRO A 215 -6.67 1.47 4.93
CA PRO A 215 -7.94 1.53 4.19
C PRO A 215 -8.12 2.87 3.50
N LEU A 216 -7.74 3.96 4.16
CA LEU A 216 -7.84 5.31 3.63
C LEU A 216 -6.97 5.47 2.39
N ILE A 217 -5.70 5.08 2.45
CA ILE A 217 -4.77 5.22 1.33
C ILE A 217 -5.20 4.35 0.14
N ARG A 218 -5.69 3.14 0.37
CA ARG A 218 -6.26 2.32 -0.70
C ARG A 218 -7.46 3.00 -1.36
N MET A 219 -8.41 3.51 -0.57
CA MET A 219 -9.56 4.22 -1.12
C MET A 219 -9.17 5.48 -1.91
N MET A 220 -8.14 6.22 -1.47
CA MET A 220 -7.62 7.36 -2.21
C MET A 220 -6.98 6.96 -3.55
N ILE A 221 -6.23 5.85 -3.58
CA ILE A 221 -5.67 5.28 -4.82
C ILE A 221 -6.80 4.86 -5.77
N ASP A 222 -7.87 4.28 -5.25
CA ASP A 222 -9.02 3.85 -6.07
C ASP A 222 -9.80 5.03 -6.66
N TYR A 223 -9.94 6.12 -5.91
CA TYR A 223 -10.49 7.37 -6.45
C TYR A 223 -9.59 8.02 -7.50
N ASN A 224 -8.26 7.98 -7.30
CA ASN A 224 -7.31 8.57 -8.25
C ASN A 224 -7.21 7.76 -9.56
N SER A 225 -7.14 6.42 -9.43
CA SER A 225 -7.04 5.50 -10.56
C SER A 225 -8.36 5.29 -11.30
N GLN A 226 -9.49 5.62 -10.66
CA GLN A 226 -10.84 5.39 -11.18
C GLN A 226 -11.12 3.91 -11.50
N SER A 227 -10.38 2.98 -10.89
CA SER A 227 -10.39 1.54 -11.21
C SER A 227 -11.79 0.94 -11.25
N TYR A 228 -12.65 1.34 -10.31
CA TYR A 228 -14.01 0.83 -10.15
C TYR A 228 -15.07 1.58 -10.94
N LEU A 229 -14.74 2.62 -11.70
CA LEU A 229 -15.71 3.30 -12.57
C LEU A 229 -15.98 2.48 -13.84
N THR A 230 -17.18 2.62 -14.41
CA THR A 230 -17.47 2.02 -15.72
C THR A 230 -16.64 2.67 -16.83
N TYR A 231 -16.52 2.02 -17.98
CA TYR A 231 -15.74 2.51 -19.12
C TYR A 231 -16.11 3.96 -19.51
N PHE A 232 -17.41 4.30 -19.48
CA PHE A 232 -17.91 5.63 -19.84
C PHE A 232 -17.82 6.66 -18.72
N GLN A 233 -17.68 6.22 -17.46
CA GLN A 233 -17.48 7.11 -16.31
C GLN A 233 -16.01 7.49 -16.12
N LYS A 234 -15.09 6.65 -16.58
CA LYS A 234 -13.65 6.93 -16.52
C LYS A 234 -13.32 8.18 -17.33
N SER A 235 -12.78 9.20 -16.66
CA SER A 235 -12.18 10.34 -17.33
C SER A 235 -10.70 10.08 -17.60
N LYS A 236 -10.18 10.68 -18.68
CA LYS A 236 -8.74 10.64 -18.97
C LYS A 236 -7.92 11.25 -17.83
N GLU A 237 -8.45 12.32 -17.22
CA GLU A 237 -7.82 13.05 -16.12
C GLU A 237 -8.84 13.35 -15.03
N LEU A 238 -8.41 13.27 -13.77
CA LEU A 238 -9.25 13.60 -12.62
C LEU A 238 -9.37 15.12 -12.48
N SER A 239 -10.57 15.64 -12.18
CA SER A 239 -10.76 17.09 -12.04
C SER A 239 -9.96 17.66 -10.87
N ASN A 240 -9.44 18.88 -11.03
CA ASN A 240 -8.67 19.57 -9.98
C ASN A 240 -9.41 19.63 -8.63
N LYS A 241 -10.75 19.79 -8.65
CA LYS A 241 -11.57 19.76 -7.43
C LYS A 241 -11.51 18.41 -6.72
N LYS A 242 -11.64 17.29 -7.45
CA LYS A 242 -11.53 15.94 -6.87
C LYS A 242 -10.11 15.69 -6.36
N ARG A 243 -9.08 16.05 -7.15
CA ARG A 243 -7.67 15.92 -6.74
C ARG A 243 -7.39 16.67 -5.44
N LYS A 244 -7.86 17.92 -5.32
CA LYS A 244 -7.73 18.71 -4.09
C LYS A 244 -8.41 18.06 -2.88
N LEU A 245 -9.61 17.51 -3.03
CA LEU A 245 -10.29 16.81 -1.94
C LEU A 245 -9.55 15.54 -1.48
N ILE A 246 -9.08 14.71 -2.43
CA ILE A 246 -8.28 13.52 -2.10
C ILE A 246 -7.01 13.95 -1.35
N SER A 247 -6.37 15.01 -1.84
CA SER A 247 -5.17 15.59 -1.26
C SER A 247 -5.39 16.08 0.18
N GLU A 248 -6.45 16.84 0.42
CA GLU A 248 -6.83 17.32 1.76
C GLU A 248 -7.07 16.16 2.72
N ILE A 249 -7.83 15.14 2.30
CA ILE A 249 -8.09 13.96 3.14
C ILE A 249 -6.80 13.18 3.43
N ALA A 250 -5.91 13.04 2.44
CA ALA A 250 -4.63 12.34 2.62
C ALA A 250 -3.72 13.03 3.66
N LEU A 251 -3.87 14.34 3.89
CA LEU A 251 -3.13 15.04 4.94
C LEU A 251 -3.42 14.50 6.33
N LEU A 252 -4.61 13.93 6.59
CA LEU A 252 -4.91 13.30 7.88
C LEU A 252 -3.89 12.20 8.23
N ALA A 253 -3.58 11.32 7.26
CA ALA A 253 -2.62 10.24 7.45
C ALA A 253 -1.17 10.76 7.52
N VAL A 254 -0.84 11.76 6.70
CA VAL A 254 0.48 12.42 6.74
C VAL A 254 0.72 13.10 8.09
N ASN A 255 -0.28 13.82 8.58
CA ASN A 255 -0.25 14.49 9.86
C ASN A 255 -0.19 13.48 11.02
N ASN A 256 -0.58 12.23 10.82
CA ASN A 256 -0.39 11.15 11.79
C ASN A 256 0.80 10.24 11.44
N ASN A 257 1.84 10.81 10.83
CA ASN A 257 3.14 10.16 10.62
C ASN A 257 3.10 8.87 9.80
N PHE A 258 2.11 8.72 8.89
CA PHE A 258 1.98 7.50 8.07
C PHE A 258 2.74 7.63 6.73
N PRO A 259 3.89 6.96 6.53
CA PRO A 259 4.74 7.17 5.35
C PRO A 259 4.08 6.81 4.00
N PRO A 260 3.25 5.76 3.87
CA PRO A 260 2.56 5.48 2.61
C PRO A 260 1.74 6.65 2.07
N ALA A 261 1.13 7.47 2.96
CA ALA A 261 0.44 8.68 2.57
C ALA A 261 1.39 9.74 2.01
N MET A 262 2.55 9.91 2.64
CA MET A 262 3.58 10.85 2.20
C MET A 262 4.11 10.49 0.80
N TYR A 263 4.33 9.20 0.54
CA TYR A 263 4.72 8.72 -0.80
C TYR A 263 3.63 8.94 -1.82
N ASN A 264 2.37 8.67 -1.46
CA ASN A 264 1.24 8.84 -2.35
C ASN A 264 1.10 10.30 -2.80
N ILE A 265 1.25 11.25 -1.86
CA ILE A 265 1.25 12.69 -2.17
C ILE A 265 2.34 13.02 -3.18
N PHE A 266 3.58 12.59 -2.95
CA PHE A 266 4.67 12.89 -3.87
C PHE A 266 4.41 12.34 -5.27
N TYR A 267 3.97 11.07 -5.38
CA TYR A 267 3.83 10.41 -6.68
C TYR A 267 2.62 10.88 -7.49
N ASN A 268 1.52 11.25 -6.82
CA ASN A 268 0.24 11.44 -7.49
C ASN A 268 -0.33 12.87 -7.35
N MET A 269 0.21 13.67 -6.42
CA MET A 269 -0.42 14.92 -6.01
C MET A 269 0.59 16.04 -5.73
N SER A 270 1.86 15.91 -6.11
CA SER A 270 2.88 16.93 -5.82
C SER A 270 2.52 18.30 -6.39
N ASP A 271 1.91 18.35 -7.57
CA ASP A 271 1.45 19.57 -8.24
C ASP A 271 0.26 20.27 -7.55
N VAL A 272 -0.37 19.62 -6.58
CA VAL A 272 -1.47 20.21 -5.79
C VAL A 272 -0.95 21.06 -4.62
N TYR A 273 0.30 20.85 -4.20
CA TYR A 273 0.86 21.47 -3.01
C TYR A 273 1.88 22.56 -3.33
N GLU A 274 1.96 23.54 -2.43
CA GLU A 274 3.08 24.48 -2.39
C GLU A 274 4.39 23.77 -1.99
N ASP A 275 5.52 24.25 -2.53
CA ASP A 275 6.85 23.67 -2.29
C ASP A 275 7.25 23.64 -0.81
N ASN A 276 6.82 24.62 -0.03
CA ASN A 276 7.08 24.71 1.42
C ASN A 276 6.39 23.56 2.19
N VAL A 277 5.18 23.15 1.78
CA VAL A 277 4.42 22.05 2.37
C VAL A 277 5.07 20.74 1.98
N LEU A 278 5.39 20.55 0.70
CA LEU A 278 6.09 19.36 0.22
C LEU A 278 7.44 19.18 0.93
N SER A 279 8.22 20.25 1.06
CA SER A 279 9.51 20.21 1.77
C SER A 279 9.34 19.75 3.23
N LYS A 280 8.29 20.20 3.94
CA LYS A 280 7.99 19.74 5.29
C LYS A 280 7.64 18.25 5.34
N ILE A 281 6.79 17.79 4.41
CA ILE A 281 6.39 16.37 4.31
C ILE A 281 7.60 15.49 4.01
N ILE A 282 8.49 15.91 3.12
CA ILE A 282 9.69 15.15 2.75
C ILE A 282 10.69 15.10 3.91
N ASN A 283 10.88 16.21 4.62
CA ASN A 283 11.70 16.23 5.82
C ASN A 283 11.16 15.31 6.91
N GLN A 284 9.83 15.22 7.05
CA GLN A 284 9.20 14.26 7.95
C GLN A 284 9.36 12.83 7.46
N CYS A 285 9.16 12.56 6.17
CA CYS A 285 9.42 11.26 5.54
C CYS A 285 10.83 10.75 5.90
N ILE A 286 11.86 11.58 5.67
CA ILE A 286 13.27 11.24 5.91
C ILE A 286 13.54 10.79 7.35
N LYS A 287 12.81 11.35 8.34
CA LYS A 287 12.93 10.95 9.75
C LYS A 287 12.28 9.60 10.05
N LEU A 288 11.19 9.28 9.35
CA LEU A 288 10.33 8.14 9.68
C LEU A 288 10.66 6.87 8.88
N THR A 289 11.34 6.98 7.75
CA THR A 289 11.59 5.85 6.83
C THR A 289 12.96 5.91 6.18
N SER A 290 13.41 4.78 5.64
CA SER A 290 14.70 4.63 4.98
C SER A 290 14.60 3.83 3.68
N ARG A 291 13.45 3.76 3.02
CA ARG A 291 13.30 2.92 1.80
C ARG A 291 13.02 3.70 0.53
N SER A 292 12.26 4.77 0.66
CA SER A 292 11.70 5.46 -0.49
C SER A 292 12.71 6.42 -1.11
N ILE A 293 13.34 6.02 -2.23
CA ILE A 293 14.26 6.88 -3.02
C ILE A 293 13.58 8.20 -3.42
N THR A 294 12.26 8.16 -3.53
CA THR A 294 11.35 9.28 -3.74
C THR A 294 11.62 10.47 -2.84
N CYS A 295 11.88 10.23 -1.54
CA CYS A 295 12.18 11.32 -0.60
C CYS A 295 13.55 11.95 -0.89
N ALA A 296 14.49 11.20 -1.48
CA ALA A 296 15.72 11.77 -2.04
C ALA A 296 15.44 12.57 -3.32
N GLU A 297 14.71 11.98 -4.27
CA GLU A 297 14.44 12.52 -5.61
C GLU A 297 13.77 13.89 -5.57
N TYR A 298 12.88 14.13 -4.59
CA TYR A 298 12.28 15.46 -4.38
C TYR A 298 13.32 16.57 -4.29
N ASN A 299 14.47 16.34 -3.66
CA ASN A 299 15.50 17.37 -3.50
C ASN A 299 16.15 17.77 -4.85
N ILE A 300 15.97 16.97 -5.89
CA ILE A 300 16.39 17.27 -7.26
C ILE A 300 15.24 17.92 -8.05
N ASP A 301 14.01 17.49 -7.83
CA ASP A 301 12.84 17.97 -8.57
C ASP A 301 12.27 19.29 -8.02
N LYS A 302 12.64 19.65 -6.79
CA LYS A 302 12.22 20.88 -6.12
C LYS A 302 12.53 22.13 -6.97
N PRO A 303 11.56 23.04 -7.17
CA PRO A 303 11.81 24.34 -7.77
C PRO A 303 12.84 25.15 -6.98
N ASN A 304 13.74 25.85 -7.68
CA ASN A 304 14.82 26.64 -7.07
C ASN A 304 15.70 25.84 -6.10
N ARG A 305 15.90 24.54 -6.34
CA ARG A 305 16.83 23.71 -5.54
C ARG A 305 18.20 24.37 -5.42
N THR A 306 18.78 24.24 -4.24
CA THR A 306 20.15 24.62 -3.94
C THR A 306 21.08 23.41 -4.07
N ARG A 307 22.39 23.65 -4.04
CA ARG A 307 23.35 22.55 -3.94
C ARG A 307 23.17 21.77 -2.64
N HIS A 308 22.83 22.45 -1.55
CA HIS A 308 22.56 21.81 -0.26
C HIS A 308 21.37 20.85 -0.30
N ASP A 309 20.29 21.16 -1.02
CA ASP A 309 19.17 20.22 -1.21
C ASP A 309 19.67 18.91 -1.87
N ILE A 310 20.53 19.01 -2.89
CA ILE A 310 21.13 17.83 -3.55
C ILE A 310 21.95 17.00 -2.55
N LEU A 311 22.71 17.64 -1.66
CA LEU A 311 23.46 16.96 -0.61
C LEU A 311 22.54 16.25 0.40
N ILE A 312 21.40 16.83 0.76
CA ILE A 312 20.37 16.17 1.59
C ILE A 312 19.86 14.90 0.91
N GLY A 313 19.50 14.97 -0.38
CA GLY A 313 19.03 13.80 -1.13
C GLY A 313 20.10 12.71 -1.25
N ALA A 314 21.36 13.09 -1.48
CA ALA A 314 22.47 12.16 -1.51
C ALA A 314 22.75 11.53 -0.14
N ALA A 315 22.73 12.32 0.93
CA ALA A 315 22.92 11.86 2.31
C ALA A 315 21.84 10.86 2.73
N TYR A 316 20.57 11.15 2.45
CA TYR A 316 19.47 10.23 2.72
C TYR A 316 19.61 8.92 1.91
N SER A 317 20.02 9.01 0.64
CA SER A 317 20.29 7.83 -0.19
C SER A 317 21.45 6.99 0.36
N TYR A 318 22.50 7.63 0.84
CA TYR A 318 23.65 6.95 1.47
C TYR A 318 23.29 6.34 2.83
N MET A 319 22.53 7.06 3.66
CA MET A 319 21.97 6.54 4.91
C MET A 319 21.14 5.28 4.67
N THR A 320 20.34 5.27 3.61
CA THR A 320 19.58 4.09 3.21
C THR A 320 20.51 2.91 2.85
N ASP A 321 21.62 3.18 2.17
CA ASP A 321 22.62 2.15 1.86
C ASP A 321 23.27 1.56 3.12
N ILE A 322 23.54 2.39 4.13
CA ILE A 322 24.03 1.96 5.45
C ILE A 322 23.01 1.01 6.09
N ILE A 323 21.75 1.40 6.16
CA ILE A 323 20.67 0.62 6.78
C ILE A 323 20.48 -0.73 6.08
N ASN A 324 20.58 -0.73 4.75
CA ASN A 324 20.39 -1.93 3.93
C ASN A 324 21.67 -2.77 3.79
N HIS A 325 22.82 -2.34 4.33
CA HIS A 325 24.13 -3.02 4.21
C HIS A 325 24.49 -3.46 2.77
N GLY A 326 24.09 -2.69 1.75
CA GLY A 326 24.40 -2.99 0.36
C GLY A 326 23.85 -4.33 -0.17
N THR A 327 22.82 -4.91 0.47
CA THR A 327 22.18 -6.17 0.00
C THR A 327 21.44 -6.01 -1.34
N ASN A 328 21.16 -4.78 -1.75
CA ASN A 328 20.59 -4.47 -3.05
C ASN A 328 21.68 -4.43 -4.12
N LYS A 329 21.43 -5.07 -5.27
CA LYS A 329 22.35 -5.12 -6.43
C LYS A 329 22.78 -3.73 -6.93
N TYR A 330 22.07 -2.68 -6.53
CA TYR A 330 22.39 -1.27 -6.77
C TYR A 330 22.24 -0.44 -5.49
N SER A 331 23.31 0.24 -5.09
CA SER A 331 23.28 1.24 -4.02
C SER A 331 22.26 2.34 -4.35
N LYS A 332 21.44 2.75 -3.37
CA LYS A 332 20.50 3.86 -3.48
C LYS A 332 21.22 5.17 -3.80
N LEU A 333 22.40 5.42 -3.22
CA LEU A 333 23.23 6.57 -3.62
C LEU A 333 23.61 6.49 -5.10
N THR A 334 23.90 5.30 -5.61
CA THR A 334 24.22 5.09 -7.03
C THR A 334 23.01 5.39 -7.92
N ILE A 335 21.81 4.94 -7.52
CA ILE A 335 20.55 5.25 -8.21
C ILE A 335 20.31 6.76 -8.20
N PHE A 336 20.49 7.41 -7.05
CA PHE A 336 20.36 8.85 -6.91
C PHE A 336 21.34 9.62 -7.81
N LYS A 337 22.62 9.21 -7.86
CA LYS A 337 23.62 9.79 -8.78
C LYS A 337 23.24 9.58 -10.25
N SER A 338 22.66 8.43 -10.60
CA SER A 338 22.10 8.22 -11.95
C SER A 338 20.95 9.18 -12.25
N TYR A 339 20.08 9.42 -11.27
CA TYR A 339 18.96 10.37 -11.39
C TYR A 339 19.46 11.81 -11.55
N MET A 340 20.45 12.22 -10.75
CA MET A 340 21.15 13.51 -10.89
C MET A 340 21.65 13.72 -12.33
N ASN A 341 22.36 12.73 -12.87
CA ASN A 341 22.91 12.80 -14.22
C ASN A 341 21.81 12.96 -15.28
N ARG A 342 20.71 12.20 -15.17
CA ARG A 342 19.56 12.33 -16.10
C ARG A 342 18.89 13.70 -16.03
N LYS A 343 18.97 14.37 -14.88
CA LYS A 343 18.42 15.71 -14.64
C LYS A 343 19.43 16.84 -14.97
N GLY A 344 20.59 16.49 -15.52
CA GLY A 344 21.64 17.47 -15.85
C GLY A 344 22.26 18.14 -14.62
N VAL A 345 22.21 17.48 -13.45
CA VAL A 345 22.83 17.96 -12.21
C VAL A 345 24.29 17.51 -12.17
N GLU A 346 25.21 18.44 -11.90
CA GLU A 346 26.63 18.16 -11.77
C GLU A 346 26.92 17.08 -10.71
N ALA A 347 27.90 16.22 -11.00
CA ALA A 347 28.33 15.17 -10.09
C ALA A 347 28.86 15.74 -8.75
N LEU A 348 28.81 14.93 -7.70
CA LEU A 348 29.37 15.29 -6.39
C LEU A 348 30.90 15.26 -6.43
N ASN A 349 31.56 16.32 -5.95
CA ASN A 349 33.01 16.38 -5.80
C ASN A 349 33.50 15.65 -4.52
N SER A 350 34.81 15.61 -4.28
CA SER A 350 35.40 14.90 -3.12
C SER A 350 34.89 15.41 -1.77
N ASP A 351 34.74 16.72 -1.64
CA ASP A 351 34.40 17.38 -0.38
C ASP A 351 32.91 17.16 -0.10
N GLU A 352 32.07 17.27 -1.13
CA GLU A 352 30.63 16.97 -1.06
C GLU A 352 30.37 15.49 -0.75
N ASN A 353 31.16 14.56 -1.28
CA ASN A 353 31.03 13.15 -0.89
C ASN A 353 31.36 12.95 0.60
N SER A 354 32.31 13.71 1.16
CA SER A 354 32.65 13.66 2.58
C SER A 354 31.53 14.28 3.45
N GLU A 355 30.95 15.39 3.00
CA GLU A 355 29.80 16.03 3.64
C GLU A 355 28.57 15.10 3.65
N VAL A 356 28.26 14.46 2.52
CA VAL A 356 27.18 13.47 2.38
C VAL A 356 27.32 12.33 3.40
N ILE A 357 28.54 11.83 3.63
CA ILE A 357 28.80 10.79 4.63
C ILE A 357 28.52 11.30 6.05
N SER A 358 28.93 12.52 6.37
CA SER A 358 28.69 13.13 7.68
C SER A 358 27.19 13.35 7.92
N MET A 359 26.50 13.97 6.96
CA MET A 359 25.06 14.22 7.01
C MET A 359 24.26 12.93 7.17
N ALA A 360 24.64 11.87 6.44
CA ALA A 360 23.95 10.58 6.53
C ALA A 360 24.04 9.95 7.93
N LYS A 361 25.17 10.08 8.62
CA LYS A 361 25.35 9.60 10.00
C LYS A 361 24.46 10.39 10.96
N GLU A 362 24.45 11.72 10.83
CA GLU A 362 23.60 12.58 11.64
C GLU A 362 22.11 12.29 11.41
N MET A 363 21.70 12.07 10.16
CA MET A 363 20.33 11.67 9.83
C MET A 363 19.98 10.34 10.51
N LEU A 364 20.87 9.34 10.42
CA LEU A 364 20.67 8.02 11.02
C LEU A 364 20.44 8.09 12.53
N GLU A 365 21.21 8.92 13.23
CA GLU A 365 21.08 9.13 14.69
C GLU A 365 19.75 9.79 15.09
N LYS A 366 19.17 10.60 14.20
CA LYS A 366 17.93 11.36 14.44
C LYS A 366 16.67 10.66 13.94
N MET A 367 16.80 9.51 13.27
CA MET A 367 15.66 8.78 12.74
C MET A 367 14.76 8.21 13.85
N THR A 368 13.45 8.25 13.62
CA THR A 368 12.42 7.60 14.44
C THR A 368 11.60 6.67 13.55
N PRO A 369 12.13 5.48 13.21
CA PRO A 369 11.56 4.65 12.16
C PRO A 369 10.20 4.08 12.56
N VAL A 370 9.21 4.24 11.70
CA VAL A 370 7.85 3.70 11.91
C VAL A 370 7.62 2.45 11.07
N ILE A 371 6.83 1.52 11.58
CA ILE A 371 6.44 0.32 10.87
C ILE A 371 5.06 0.54 10.28
N TYR A 372 4.98 0.56 8.96
CA TYR A 372 3.73 0.77 8.23
C TYR A 372 3.31 -0.46 7.40
N ILE A 373 4.13 -1.51 7.39
CA ILE A 373 3.72 -2.82 6.89
C ILE A 373 2.92 -3.58 7.94
N ASP A 374 1.99 -4.40 7.47
CA ASP A 374 1.17 -5.26 8.30
C ASP A 374 0.99 -6.63 7.63
N GLU A 375 0.27 -7.55 8.27
CA GLU A 375 0.12 -8.90 7.77
C GLU A 375 -0.56 -8.95 6.39
N MET A 376 -1.52 -8.09 6.11
CA MET A 376 -2.22 -8.03 4.82
C MET A 376 -1.53 -7.11 3.82
N ASN A 377 -0.73 -6.15 4.30
CA ASN A 377 0.13 -5.27 3.50
C ASN A 377 1.61 -5.46 3.89
N PRO A 378 2.20 -6.65 3.66
CA PRO A 378 3.49 -7.02 4.23
C PRO A 378 4.68 -6.47 3.42
N ARG A 379 4.40 -5.84 2.27
CA ARG A 379 5.39 -5.23 1.40
C ARG A 379 5.42 -3.72 1.66
N PRO A 380 6.61 -3.13 1.87
CA PRO A 380 6.70 -1.71 2.17
C PRO A 380 6.60 -0.79 0.96
#